data_AF-A0A534UQP0-F1
#
_entry.id   AF-A0A534UQP0-F1
#
_cell.length_a   1.000
_cell.length_b   1.000
_cell.length_c   1.000
_cell.angle_alpha   90.00
_cell.angle_beta   90.00
_cell.angle_gamma   90.00
#
_symmetry.space_group_name_H-M   'P 1'
#
loop_
_entity.id
_entity.type
_entity.pdbx_description
1 polymer ?
#
loop_
_entity_poly.entity_id
_entity_poly.type
_entity_poly.pdbx_seq_one_letter_code
_entity_poly.pdbx_strand_id
1 'polypeptide(L)'
;MVGRALIVAAGALGCIGGVNPVQCAIDADCGASAFCAQGACIDGTRSCPRLQPTFSSINSRFLQVGCGVGQLNCHAQDSPAVQSGPSFVGHPYATLVNAPAANRLGSVTGLVLVKPGDAAGSFLLTKLRLTSTSDPAFGPGQPASAPGSTCAETLSIIEQWIQSGALDD
;
A
#
# COMPACT_ATOMS: atom_id res chain seq x y z
N MET A 1 43.84 13.76 -35.70
CA MET A 1 42.68 13.45 -34.86
C MET A 1 42.72 11.96 -34.53
N VAL A 2 43.16 11.59 -33.33
CA VAL A 2 43.01 10.21 -32.81
C VAL A 2 42.57 10.35 -31.36
N GLY A 3 41.29 10.10 -31.11
CA GLY A 3 40.65 10.26 -29.82
C GLY A 3 41.06 9.15 -28.86
N ARG A 4 41.45 9.55 -27.64
CA ARG A 4 41.60 8.66 -26.48
C ARG A 4 40.21 8.29 -25.96
N ALA A 5 39.87 7.01 -25.97
CA ALA A 5 38.72 6.49 -25.23
C ALA A 5 39.17 6.19 -23.79
N LEU A 6 38.66 6.96 -22.83
CA LEU A 6 38.68 6.63 -21.41
C LEU A 6 37.46 5.75 -21.12
N ILE A 7 37.70 4.49 -20.75
CA ILE A 7 36.69 3.59 -20.23
C ILE A 7 36.45 3.99 -18.77
N VAL A 8 35.31 4.62 -18.50
CA VAL A 8 34.80 4.77 -17.14
C VAL A 8 33.85 3.62 -16.88
N ALA A 9 34.30 2.66 -16.07
CA ALA A 9 33.44 1.68 -15.45
C ALA A 9 32.57 2.39 -14.39
N ALA A 10 31.27 2.46 -14.63
CA ALA A 10 30.28 2.85 -13.62
C ALA A 10 29.37 1.65 -13.36
N GLY A 11 29.66 0.94 -12.28
CA GLY A 11 28.74 -0.04 -11.71
C GLY A 11 27.54 0.69 -11.13
N ALA A 12 26.38 0.49 -11.75
CA ALA A 12 25.10 0.68 -11.12
C ALA A 12 24.43 -0.70 -11.09
N LEU A 13 24.12 -1.17 -9.88
CA LEU A 13 23.28 -2.33 -9.63
C LEU A 13 21.86 -2.00 -10.14
N GLY A 14 21.67 -2.11 -11.45
CA GLY A 14 20.39 -1.95 -12.12
C GLY A 14 19.56 -3.20 -11.94
N CYS A 15 18.26 -3.00 -11.68
CA CYS A 15 17.23 -4.02 -11.79
C CYS A 15 17.50 -4.91 -13.01
N ILE A 16 17.30 -6.23 -12.87
CA ILE A 16 17.29 -7.14 -14.01
C ILE A 16 16.22 -6.60 -14.98
N GLY A 17 16.64 -5.94 -16.07
CA GLY A 17 15.76 -5.46 -17.12
C GLY A 17 15.77 -3.96 -17.47
N GLY A 18 16.45 -3.06 -16.74
CA GLY A 18 16.72 -1.69 -17.24
C GLY A 18 15.53 -0.88 -17.81
N VAL A 19 14.32 -1.05 -17.29
CA VAL A 19 13.12 -0.35 -17.80
C VAL A 19 12.97 1.03 -17.16
N ASN A 20 12.62 2.02 -17.99
CA ASN A 20 12.31 3.39 -17.55
C ASN A 20 11.01 3.39 -16.71
N PRO A 21 10.89 4.21 -15.64
CA PRO A 21 9.65 4.37 -14.86
C PRO A 21 8.36 4.57 -15.69
N VAL A 22 8.47 5.17 -16.89
CA VAL A 22 7.36 5.33 -17.84
C VAL A 22 6.95 4.01 -18.51
N GLN A 23 7.89 3.09 -18.70
CA GLN A 23 7.65 1.76 -19.28
C GLN A 23 7.01 0.81 -18.27
N CYS A 24 7.41 0.89 -17.01
CA CYS A 24 6.73 0.16 -15.95
C CYS A 24 5.22 0.48 -15.88
N ALA A 25 4.72 1.62 -16.36
CA ALA A 25 3.29 1.96 -16.30
C ALA A 25 2.32 0.90 -16.86
N ILE A 26 2.80 -0.05 -17.66
CA ILE A 26 2.04 -1.20 -18.16
C ILE A 26 2.45 -2.47 -17.40
N ASP A 27 1.50 -3.13 -16.72
CA ASP A 27 1.72 -4.37 -15.95
C ASP A 27 2.40 -5.49 -16.76
N ALA A 28 2.29 -5.47 -18.10
CA ALA A 28 2.85 -6.46 -19.02
C ALA A 28 4.39 -6.53 -19.03
N ASP A 29 5.08 -5.48 -18.59
CA ASP A 29 6.55 -5.45 -18.51
C ASP A 29 7.09 -6.10 -17.22
N CYS A 30 6.21 -6.34 -16.24
CA CYS A 30 6.55 -7.10 -15.05
C CYS A 30 6.33 -8.60 -15.28
N GLY A 31 7.17 -9.44 -14.66
CA GLY A 31 7.06 -10.89 -14.80
C GLY A 31 5.69 -11.42 -14.37
N ALA A 32 5.34 -12.64 -14.77
CA ALA A 32 4.00 -13.25 -14.57
C ALA A 32 3.49 -13.34 -13.12
N SER A 33 4.32 -13.01 -12.13
CA SER A 33 3.98 -12.98 -10.71
C SER A 33 4.37 -11.66 -10.05
N ALA A 34 4.31 -10.56 -10.81
CA ALA A 34 4.55 -9.21 -10.35
C ALA A 34 3.59 -8.23 -11.04
N PHE A 35 3.46 -7.04 -10.46
CA PHE A 35 2.71 -5.93 -11.05
C PHE A 35 3.53 -4.65 -10.98
N CYS A 36 3.20 -3.65 -11.81
CA CYS A 36 3.82 -2.35 -11.65
C CYS A 36 3.07 -1.47 -10.66
N ALA A 37 3.82 -0.86 -9.75
CA ALA A 37 3.41 0.41 -9.18
C ALA A 37 4.61 1.34 -9.00
N GLN A 38 4.36 2.65 -9.11
CA GLN A 38 5.35 3.70 -8.87
C GLN A 38 6.65 3.52 -9.69
N GLY A 39 6.56 2.97 -10.89
CA GLY A 39 7.73 2.77 -11.75
C GLY A 39 8.62 1.58 -11.34
N ALA A 40 8.12 0.67 -10.51
CA ALA A 40 8.82 -0.54 -10.07
C ALA A 40 7.93 -1.79 -10.20
N CYS A 41 8.55 -2.93 -10.49
CA CYS A 41 7.88 -4.22 -10.43
C CYS A 41 7.86 -4.75 -8.98
N ILE A 42 6.67 -5.05 -8.49
CA ILE A 42 6.42 -5.56 -7.15
C ILE A 42 5.92 -7.00 -7.27
N ASP A 43 6.59 -7.93 -6.60
CA ASP A 43 6.20 -9.34 -6.57
C ASP A 43 4.82 -9.53 -5.93
N GLY A 44 4.04 -10.45 -6.49
CA GLY A 44 2.68 -10.78 -6.10
C GLY A 44 1.63 -10.07 -6.99
N THR A 45 0.49 -9.77 -6.39
CA THR A 45 -0.59 -9.01 -7.02
C THR A 45 -0.91 -7.77 -6.18
N ARG A 46 -1.69 -6.81 -6.67
CA ARG A 46 -2.07 -5.63 -5.87
C ARG A 46 -2.84 -5.97 -4.60
N SER A 47 -3.59 -7.07 -4.62
CA SER A 47 -4.32 -7.57 -3.44
C SER A 47 -3.54 -8.61 -2.63
N CYS A 48 -2.42 -9.09 -3.15
CA CYS A 48 -1.52 -10.02 -2.47
C CYS A 48 -0.05 -9.74 -2.78
N PRO A 49 0.48 -8.56 -2.44
CA PRO A 49 1.89 -8.25 -2.66
C PRO A 49 2.75 -9.05 -1.69
N ARG A 50 4.00 -9.34 -2.08
CA ARG A 50 4.98 -9.85 -1.11
C ARG A 50 5.44 -8.72 -0.20
N LEU A 51 5.14 -8.85 1.09
CA LEU A 51 5.46 -7.87 2.12
C LEU A 51 6.41 -8.44 3.18
N GLN A 52 7.10 -7.55 3.88
CA GLN A 52 7.75 -7.78 5.16
C GLN A 52 6.94 -7.08 6.27
N PRO A 53 7.00 -7.52 7.54
CA PRO A 53 6.25 -6.93 8.65
C PRO A 53 6.88 -5.63 9.15
N THR A 54 7.14 -4.70 8.24
CA THR A 54 7.71 -3.38 8.51
C THR A 54 6.91 -2.29 7.81
N PHE A 55 6.95 -1.07 8.34
CA PHE A 55 6.19 0.03 7.76
C PHE A 55 6.69 0.38 6.36
N SER A 56 8.01 0.45 6.16
CA SER A 56 8.65 0.73 4.86
C SER A 56 8.17 -0.23 3.76
N SER A 57 8.06 -1.53 4.08
CA SER A 57 7.55 -2.54 3.14
C SER A 57 6.06 -2.37 2.88
N ILE A 58 5.25 -2.19 3.92
CA ILE A 58 3.78 -2.04 3.79
C ILE A 58 3.44 -0.74 3.04
N ASN A 59 4.12 0.35 3.34
CA ASN A 59 3.92 1.64 2.71
C ASN A 59 4.21 1.56 1.20
N SER A 60 5.44 1.20 0.84
CA SER A 60 5.88 1.20 -0.56
C SER A 60 5.16 0.18 -1.45
N ARG A 61 4.75 -0.97 -0.90
CA ARG A 61 4.21 -2.10 -1.67
C ARG A 61 2.71 -2.34 -1.53
N PHE A 62 2.04 -1.66 -0.61
CA PHE A 62 0.60 -1.82 -0.41
C PHE A 62 -0.13 -0.48 -0.32
N LEU A 63 0.24 0.42 0.60
CA LEU A 63 -0.48 1.68 0.82
C LEU A 63 -0.34 2.68 -0.34
N GLN A 64 0.84 2.74 -0.96
CA GLN A 64 1.12 3.65 -2.08
C GLN A 64 0.79 3.07 -3.46
N VAL A 65 0.31 1.83 -3.53
CA VAL A 65 0.20 1.08 -4.79
C VAL A 65 -1.12 1.33 -5.54
N GLY A 66 -2.23 1.56 -4.82
CA GLY A 66 -3.51 1.85 -5.46
C GLY A 66 -4.73 1.47 -4.63
N CYS A 67 -5.91 1.70 -5.18
CA CYS A 67 -7.18 1.22 -4.65
C CYS A 67 -7.48 -0.20 -5.15
N GLY A 68 -6.98 -1.19 -4.42
CA GLY A 68 -7.30 -2.58 -4.70
C GLY A 68 -6.69 -3.06 -6.00
N VAL A 69 -7.51 -3.46 -6.97
CA VAL A 69 -7.01 -4.04 -8.23
C VAL A 69 -6.64 -3.00 -9.28
N GLY A 70 -7.00 -1.73 -9.07
CA GLY A 70 -6.67 -0.63 -9.99
C GLY A 70 -5.38 0.11 -9.64
N GLN A 71 -4.79 0.80 -10.62
CA GLN A 71 -3.57 1.63 -10.45
C GLN A 71 -3.83 3.00 -9.79
N LEU A 72 -5.08 3.43 -9.67
CA LEU A 72 -5.41 4.74 -9.10
C LEU A 72 -5.38 4.70 -7.57
N ASN A 73 -4.56 5.54 -6.94
CA ASN A 73 -4.55 5.69 -5.48
C ASN A 73 -5.67 6.67 -5.05
N CYS A 74 -6.74 6.15 -4.44
CA CYS A 74 -7.83 6.98 -3.90
C CYS A 74 -7.48 7.63 -2.55
N HIS A 75 -6.28 7.42 -2.03
CA HIS A 75 -5.76 8.10 -0.84
C HIS A 75 -4.79 9.24 -1.20
N ALA A 76 -4.80 9.71 -2.45
CA ALA A 76 -4.15 10.95 -2.87
C ALA A 76 -4.79 12.18 -2.19
N GLN A 77 -4.02 13.26 -1.98
CA GLN A 77 -4.39 14.44 -1.18
C GLN A 77 -5.72 15.09 -1.60
N ASP A 78 -6.03 15.04 -2.87
CA ASP A 78 -7.14 15.67 -3.58
C ASP A 78 -8.20 14.65 -4.05
N SER A 79 -8.07 13.37 -3.65
CA SER A 79 -9.06 12.36 -3.99
C SER A 79 -10.35 12.52 -3.17
N PRO A 80 -11.54 12.42 -3.79
CA PRO A 80 -12.81 12.40 -3.04
C PRO A 80 -12.85 11.31 -1.95
N ALA A 81 -12.09 10.22 -2.11
CA ALA A 81 -12.05 9.14 -1.13
C ALA A 81 -11.35 9.53 0.19
N VAL A 82 -10.42 10.51 0.20
CA VAL A 82 -9.86 11.04 1.47
C VAL A 82 -10.87 11.84 2.29
N GLN A 83 -12.05 12.15 1.73
CA GLN A 83 -13.15 12.70 2.55
C GLN A 83 -13.70 11.65 3.54
N SER A 84 -13.43 10.35 3.32
CA SER A 84 -13.89 9.26 4.18
C SER A 84 -12.76 8.49 4.88
N GLY A 85 -11.50 8.81 4.60
CA GLY A 85 -10.31 8.12 5.12
C GLY A 85 -9.05 9.00 5.09
N PRO A 86 -7.91 8.52 5.62
CA PRO A 86 -6.66 9.28 5.63
C PRO A 86 -6.11 9.50 4.20
N SER A 87 -5.35 10.57 4.01
CA SER A 87 -4.45 10.70 2.85
C SER A 87 -3.15 9.97 3.15
N PHE A 88 -2.61 9.31 2.12
CA PHE A 88 -1.33 8.62 2.19
C PHE A 88 -0.18 9.37 1.51
N VAL A 89 -0.39 10.59 1.05
CA VAL A 89 0.67 11.37 0.38
C VAL A 89 1.87 11.57 1.31
N GLY A 90 3.07 11.34 0.77
CA GLY A 90 4.32 11.46 1.53
C GLY A 90 4.61 10.22 2.37
N HIS A 91 4.87 10.43 3.66
CA HIS A 91 5.17 9.36 4.62
C HIS A 91 3.99 9.19 5.59
N PRO A 92 3.04 8.26 5.32
CA PRO A 92 1.75 8.24 6.00
C PRO A 92 1.78 7.64 7.40
N TYR A 93 2.97 7.40 7.96
CA TYR A 93 3.10 6.81 9.29
C TYR A 93 2.32 7.60 10.35
N ALA A 94 2.55 8.92 10.41
CA ALA A 94 1.89 9.80 11.36
C ALA A 94 0.38 9.99 11.11
N THR A 95 -0.10 9.70 9.89
CA THR A 95 -1.54 9.75 9.55
C THR A 95 -2.25 8.42 9.78
N LEU A 96 -1.51 7.36 10.13
CA LEU A 96 -2.00 6.01 10.37
C LEU A 96 -1.88 5.58 11.82
N VAL A 97 -0.69 5.68 12.39
CA VAL A 97 -0.37 5.11 13.71
C VAL A 97 -0.84 6.04 14.81
N ASN A 98 -1.66 5.52 15.73
CA ASN A 98 -2.36 6.27 16.78
C ASN A 98 -3.28 7.39 16.27
N ALA A 99 -3.54 7.45 14.96
CA ALA A 99 -4.39 8.47 14.37
C ALA A 99 -5.88 8.08 14.49
N PRO A 100 -6.77 9.04 14.80
CA PRO A 100 -8.20 8.78 14.83
C PRO A 100 -8.72 8.40 13.44
N ALA A 101 -9.59 7.40 13.39
CA ALA A 101 -10.29 7.04 12.16
C ALA A 101 -11.57 7.87 12.01
N ALA A 102 -11.76 8.47 10.84
CA ALA A 102 -12.91 9.34 10.59
C ALA A 102 -14.25 8.58 10.53
N ASN A 103 -14.25 7.35 9.99
CA ASN A 103 -15.42 6.48 9.81
C ASN A 103 -16.74 7.18 9.40
N ARG A 104 -16.69 8.18 8.50
CA ARG A 104 -17.83 9.08 8.24
C ARG A 104 -19.06 8.39 7.61
N LEU A 105 -18.85 7.21 7.04
CA LEU A 105 -19.91 6.41 6.39
C LEU A 105 -20.38 5.24 7.26
N GLY A 106 -19.88 5.14 8.49
CA GLY A 106 -20.30 4.15 9.48
C GLY A 106 -20.79 4.83 10.75
N SER A 107 -21.48 4.08 11.60
CA SER A 107 -22.03 4.59 12.87
C SER A 107 -21.04 4.56 14.05
N VAL A 108 -19.98 3.74 13.98
CA VAL A 108 -19.04 3.57 15.11
C VAL A 108 -18.05 4.74 15.17
N THR A 109 -17.85 5.29 16.38
CA THR A 109 -16.92 6.40 16.65
C THR A 109 -15.79 5.96 17.59
N GLY A 110 -14.81 6.84 17.82
CA GLY A 110 -13.69 6.57 18.75
C GLY A 110 -12.69 5.53 18.24
N LEU A 111 -12.70 5.25 16.93
CA LEU A 111 -11.83 4.28 16.29
C LEU A 111 -10.43 4.88 16.06
N VAL A 112 -9.42 4.02 16.08
CA VAL A 112 -8.02 4.36 15.77
C VAL A 112 -7.60 3.56 14.54
N LEU A 113 -6.94 4.20 13.57
CA LEU A 113 -6.54 3.58 12.31
C LEU A 113 -5.60 2.41 12.55
N VAL A 114 -4.46 2.65 13.20
CA VAL A 114 -3.52 1.62 13.64
C VAL A 114 -3.21 1.83 15.11
N LYS A 115 -3.45 0.80 15.93
CA LYS A 115 -3.12 0.74 17.35
C LYS A 115 -1.90 -0.16 17.57
N PRO A 116 -0.72 0.40 17.88
CA PRO A 116 0.46 -0.38 18.25
C PRO A 116 0.16 -1.46 19.30
N GLY A 117 0.52 -2.70 19.03
CA GLY A 117 0.32 -3.84 19.94
C GLY A 117 -1.11 -4.38 20.01
N ASP A 118 -2.07 -3.78 19.29
CA ASP A 118 -3.48 -4.19 19.25
C ASP A 118 -3.99 -4.27 17.81
N ALA A 119 -3.66 -5.37 17.13
CA ALA A 119 -4.11 -5.62 15.77
C ALA A 119 -5.65 -5.77 15.68
N ALA A 120 -6.27 -6.40 16.68
CA ALA A 120 -7.72 -6.63 16.71
C ALA A 120 -8.51 -5.31 16.82
N GLY A 121 -8.00 -4.34 17.58
CA GLY A 121 -8.59 -3.02 17.74
C GLY A 121 -8.19 -1.99 16.68
N SER A 122 -7.37 -2.36 15.69
CA SER A 122 -6.90 -1.48 14.62
C SER A 122 -7.90 -1.43 13.47
N PHE A 123 -8.45 -0.23 13.21
CA PHE A 123 -9.49 -0.05 12.21
C PHE A 123 -9.02 -0.35 10.78
N LEU A 124 -7.73 -0.18 10.48
CA LEU A 124 -7.15 -0.56 9.18
C LEU A 124 -7.46 -2.02 8.83
N LEU A 125 -7.22 -2.96 9.77
CA LEU A 125 -7.49 -4.38 9.54
C LEU A 125 -8.99 -4.66 9.45
N THR A 126 -9.83 -3.94 10.22
CA THR A 126 -11.29 -4.00 10.06
C THR A 126 -11.68 -3.66 8.63
N LYS A 127 -11.21 -2.53 8.09
CA LYS A 127 -11.52 -2.10 6.72
C LYS A 127 -11.07 -3.12 5.68
N LEU A 128 -9.87 -3.67 5.81
CA LEU A 128 -9.30 -4.62 4.84
C LEU A 128 -9.99 -6.00 4.85
N ARG A 129 -10.59 -6.39 5.99
CA ARG A 129 -11.32 -7.66 6.16
C ARG A 129 -12.79 -7.57 5.73
N LEU A 130 -13.37 -6.38 5.67
CA LEU A 130 -14.77 -6.20 5.25
C LEU A 130 -14.97 -6.55 3.77
N THR A 131 -15.98 -7.38 3.50
CA THR A 131 -16.39 -7.79 2.15
C THR A 131 -17.57 -6.98 1.60
N SER A 132 -18.22 -6.17 2.43
CA SER A 132 -19.37 -5.34 2.05
C SER A 132 -18.93 -4.02 1.41
N THR A 133 -19.65 -3.56 0.40
CA THR A 133 -19.53 -2.21 -0.16
C THR A 133 -20.28 -1.15 0.65
N SER A 134 -21.04 -1.54 1.68
CA SER A 134 -21.76 -0.64 2.57
C SER A 134 -22.05 -1.34 3.91
N ASP A 135 -21.12 -1.26 4.85
CA ASP A 135 -21.33 -1.74 6.23
C ASP A 135 -21.91 -0.61 7.11
N PRO A 136 -22.99 -0.82 7.86
CA PRO A 136 -23.62 0.23 8.67
C PRO A 136 -22.78 0.68 9.88
N ALA A 137 -21.86 -0.16 10.38
CA ALA A 137 -20.99 0.16 11.49
C ALA A 137 -19.70 0.84 11.02
N PHE A 138 -19.12 0.34 9.92
CA PHE A 138 -17.75 0.65 9.51
C PHE A 138 -17.62 1.24 8.10
N GLY A 139 -18.73 1.47 7.40
CA GLY A 139 -18.74 1.94 6.02
C GLY A 139 -18.22 0.90 5.01
N PRO A 140 -17.91 1.28 3.76
CA PRO A 140 -17.47 0.35 2.72
C PRO A 140 -16.15 -0.34 3.08
N GLY A 141 -16.04 -1.65 2.88
CA GLY A 141 -14.76 -2.36 3.00
C GLY A 141 -13.72 -1.83 2.03
N GLN A 142 -12.45 -2.05 2.36
CA GLN A 142 -11.31 -1.70 1.53
C GLN A 142 -10.64 -2.97 1.01
N PRO A 143 -10.14 -2.98 -0.23
CA PRO A 143 -10.18 -1.88 -1.19
C PRO A 143 -11.57 -1.60 -1.77
N ALA A 144 -11.92 -0.34 -1.99
CA ALA A 144 -13.27 0.07 -2.38
C ALA A 144 -13.83 -0.60 -3.65
N SER A 145 -12.98 -0.90 -4.65
CA SER A 145 -13.40 -1.55 -5.90
C SER A 145 -13.56 -3.06 -5.79
N ALA A 146 -13.01 -3.67 -4.72
CA ALA A 146 -13.08 -5.11 -4.47
C ALA A 146 -12.93 -5.39 -2.96
N PRO A 147 -13.94 -5.05 -2.13
CA PRO A 147 -13.85 -5.28 -0.69
C PRO A 147 -13.58 -6.76 -0.37
N GLY A 148 -12.70 -7.01 0.61
CA GLY A 148 -12.30 -8.36 1.01
C GLY A 148 -11.36 -9.07 0.04
N SER A 149 -10.85 -8.39 -0.98
CA SER A 149 -9.89 -8.98 -1.93
C SER A 149 -8.45 -9.09 -1.39
N THR A 150 -8.11 -8.36 -0.33
CA THR A 150 -6.78 -8.43 0.31
C THR A 150 -6.55 -9.85 0.82
N CYS A 151 -5.50 -10.51 0.34
CA CYS A 151 -5.23 -11.92 0.68
C CYS A 151 -4.86 -12.10 2.16
N ALA A 152 -5.07 -13.31 2.67
CA ALA A 152 -4.81 -13.64 4.07
C ALA A 152 -3.34 -13.45 4.47
N GLU A 153 -2.41 -13.72 3.55
CA GLU A 153 -0.97 -13.54 3.76
C GLU A 153 -0.62 -12.06 3.98
N THR A 154 -1.19 -11.16 3.16
CA THR A 154 -1.00 -9.71 3.31
C THR A 154 -1.59 -9.21 4.63
N LEU A 155 -2.81 -9.66 4.96
CA LEU A 155 -3.44 -9.33 6.25
C LEU A 155 -2.60 -9.79 7.44
N SER A 156 -2.02 -10.99 7.38
CA SER A 156 -1.16 -11.54 8.43
C SER A 156 0.12 -10.73 8.62
N ILE A 157 0.75 -10.27 7.54
CA ILE A 157 1.96 -9.45 7.64
C ILE A 157 1.66 -8.07 8.25
N ILE A 158 0.54 -7.43 7.86
CA ILE A 158 0.10 -6.17 8.47
C ILE A 158 -0.21 -6.38 9.95
N GLU A 159 -0.90 -7.47 10.29
CA GLU A 159 -1.20 -7.85 11.68
C GLU A 159 0.08 -8.04 12.52
N GLN A 160 1.11 -8.69 11.97
CA GLN A 160 2.41 -8.84 12.62
C GLN A 160 3.12 -7.50 12.85
N TRP A 161 3.14 -6.61 11.86
CA TRP A 161 3.69 -5.27 12.02
C TRP A 161 2.96 -4.49 13.13
N ILE A 162 1.62 -4.53 13.16
CA ILE A 162 0.84 -3.86 14.20
C ILE A 162 1.13 -4.47 15.58
N GLN A 163 1.10 -5.80 15.67
CA GLN A 163 1.31 -6.52 16.92
C GLN A 163 2.72 -6.31 17.52
N SER A 164 3.72 -6.06 16.67
CA SER A 164 5.09 -5.75 17.08
C SER A 164 5.30 -4.27 17.44
N GLY A 165 4.23 -3.48 17.51
CA GLY A 165 4.28 -2.07 17.95
C GLY A 165 4.18 -1.07 16.80
N ALA A 166 3.89 -1.52 15.59
CA ALA A 166 3.69 -0.68 14.41
C ALA A 166 4.80 0.35 14.19
N LEU A 167 6.07 -0.06 14.31
CA LEU A 167 7.23 0.84 14.26
C LEU A 167 7.44 1.45 12.86
N ASP A 168 8.00 2.66 12.83
CA ASP A 168 8.51 3.35 11.64
C ASP A 168 9.98 2.96 11.46
N ASP A 169 10.29 2.19 10.42
CA ASP A 169 11.64 1.67 10.13
C ASP A 169 12.36 2.42 9.00
#